data_AF-A0A414PX59-F1
#
_entry.id   AF-A0A414PX59-F1
#
_cell.length_a   1.000
_cell.length_b   1.000
_cell.length_c   1.000
_cell.angle_alpha   90.00
_cell.angle_beta   90.00
_cell.angle_gamma   90.00
#
_symmetry.space_group_name_H-M   'P 1'
#
loop_
_entity.id
_entity.type
_entity.pdbx_description
1 polymer ?
#
loop_
_entity_poly.entity_id
_entity_poly.type
_entity_poly.pdbx_seq_one_letter_code
_entity_poly.pdbx_strand_id
1 'polypeptide(L)'
;MKPPHSTGRNVIAILAIPIVMLFLIVITPFSLGITSPFDLCGMVDAGSRATSLSFICRGVFYEDGIPTGIWQSKLPLLGQIDGCSPYFCLGPQALNYLIDDQPLDSITLAYDYAPNTDERHMNQVLDKMLGQCGLTEEAGRTIYSNQKLKRTELRRVGKIKGRNGAAYWDAWATRDKGEFGHSTYMVTVYTKDGIKDNVDDFASSKLGIPKTTKPANPDEIL
;
A
#
# COMPACT_ATOMS: atom_id res chain seq x y z
N MET A 1 31.35 -55.93 12.64
CA MET A 1 30.12 -55.21 13.03
C MET A 1 30.07 -53.89 12.27
N LYS A 2 29.09 -53.66 11.39
CA LYS A 2 28.86 -52.34 10.78
C LYS A 2 28.17 -51.45 11.82
N PRO A 3 28.56 -50.18 11.98
CA PRO A 3 27.87 -49.29 12.92
C PRO A 3 26.44 -49.05 12.44
N PRO A 4 25.46 -48.91 13.35
CA PRO A 4 24.09 -48.57 12.99
C PRO A 4 24.05 -47.08 12.62
N HIS A 5 24.44 -46.77 11.40
CA HIS A 5 24.18 -45.46 10.82
C HIS A 5 22.76 -45.48 10.26
N SER A 6 22.02 -44.38 10.49
CA SER A 6 20.99 -43.83 9.59
C SER A 6 19.56 -43.65 10.13
N THR A 7 19.32 -43.64 11.44
CA THR A 7 18.00 -43.17 11.94
C THR A 7 18.05 -41.70 12.37
N GLY A 8 18.99 -41.31 13.24
CA GLY A 8 19.08 -39.92 13.74
C GLY A 8 19.44 -38.87 12.68
N ARG A 9 20.29 -39.22 11.71
CA ARG A 9 20.71 -38.30 10.63
C ARG A 9 19.59 -38.00 9.63
N ASN A 10 18.69 -38.97 9.41
CA ASN A 10 17.49 -38.78 8.59
C ASN A 10 16.44 -37.92 9.33
N VAL A 11 16.26 -38.10 10.64
CA VAL A 11 15.38 -37.25 11.45
C VAL A 11 15.85 -35.80 11.49
N ILE A 12 17.17 -35.57 11.64
CA ILE A 12 17.75 -34.22 11.59
C ILE A 12 17.54 -33.59 10.21
N ALA A 13 17.73 -34.32 9.12
CA ALA A 13 17.48 -33.80 7.77
C ALA A 13 15.98 -33.52 7.51
N ILE A 14 15.09 -34.40 7.97
CA ILE A 14 13.63 -34.26 7.82
C ILE A 14 13.10 -33.05 8.60
N LEU A 15 13.68 -32.71 9.75
CA LEU A 15 13.32 -31.53 10.54
C LEU A 15 14.07 -30.27 10.08
N ALA A 16 15.31 -30.39 9.62
CA ALA A 16 16.10 -29.25 9.17
C ALA A 16 15.51 -28.60 7.92
N ILE A 17 14.97 -29.37 6.98
CA ILE A 17 14.35 -28.81 5.77
C ILE A 17 13.15 -27.89 6.10
N PRO A 18 12.11 -28.32 6.84
CA PRO A 18 10.99 -27.45 7.18
C PRO A 18 11.41 -26.31 8.10
N ILE A 19 12.38 -26.50 9.00
CA ILE A 19 12.92 -25.42 9.84
C ILE A 19 13.64 -24.37 8.98
N VAL A 20 14.49 -24.78 8.04
CA VAL A 20 15.17 -23.87 7.11
C VAL A 20 14.17 -23.19 6.18
N MET A 21 13.14 -23.90 5.69
CA MET A 21 12.08 -23.27 4.91
C MET A 21 11.29 -22.27 5.75
N LEU A 22 10.99 -22.56 7.02
CA LEU A 22 10.36 -21.63 7.95
C LEU A 22 11.24 -20.39 8.16
N PHE A 23 12.53 -20.57 8.38
CA PHE A 23 13.48 -19.46 8.49
C PHE A 23 13.54 -18.65 7.20
N LEU A 24 13.56 -19.28 6.03
CA LEU A 24 13.54 -18.57 4.76
C LEU A 24 12.23 -17.79 4.59
N ILE A 25 11.07 -18.38 4.87
CA ILE A 25 9.76 -17.71 4.80
C ILE A 25 9.67 -16.54 5.78
N VAL A 26 10.23 -16.68 6.98
CA VAL A 26 10.21 -15.63 8.00
C VAL A 26 11.24 -14.54 7.67
N ILE A 27 12.43 -14.87 7.19
CA ILE A 27 13.55 -13.93 7.01
C ILE A 27 13.51 -13.21 5.66
N THR A 28 13.06 -13.87 4.58
CA THR A 28 12.97 -13.25 3.24
C THR A 28 12.19 -11.93 3.22
N PRO A 29 11.01 -11.78 3.85
CA PRO A 29 10.32 -10.50 3.86
C PRO A 29 11.11 -9.38 4.55
N PHE A 30 11.91 -9.67 5.58
CA PHE A 30 12.76 -8.69 6.26
C PHE A 30 14.06 -8.38 5.49
N SER A 31 14.55 -9.36 4.71
CA SER A 31 15.80 -9.23 3.93
C SER A 31 15.66 -8.31 2.71
N LEU A 32 14.42 -7.95 2.35
CA LEU A 32 14.11 -7.04 1.25
C LEU A 32 13.94 -5.58 1.70
N GLY A 33 14.21 -5.27 2.98
CA GLY A 33 14.05 -3.92 3.52
C GLY A 33 12.60 -3.50 3.79
N ILE A 34 11.63 -4.42 3.69
CA ILE A 34 10.21 -4.18 3.96
C ILE A 34 9.84 -4.78 5.33
N THR A 35 9.70 -3.92 6.31
CA THR A 35 9.56 -4.32 7.72
C THR A 35 8.17 -4.83 8.10
N SER A 36 7.13 -4.38 7.40
CA SER A 36 5.74 -4.75 7.66
C SER A 36 4.89 -4.70 6.38
N PRO A 37 3.68 -5.29 6.34
CA PRO A 37 2.77 -5.10 5.21
C PRO A 37 2.26 -3.65 5.07
N PHE A 38 2.51 -2.79 6.05
CA PHE A 38 2.15 -1.36 6.03
C PHE A 38 3.36 -0.46 5.76
N ASP A 39 4.56 -1.02 5.54
CA ASP A 39 5.79 -0.27 5.21
C ASP A 39 5.79 0.17 3.75
N LEU A 40 4.84 1.03 3.39
CA LEU A 40 4.63 1.54 2.04
C LEU A 40 5.86 2.27 1.50
N CYS A 41 6.59 2.97 2.38
CA CYS A 41 7.86 3.62 2.01
C CYS A 41 8.92 2.60 1.63
N GLY A 42 9.11 1.55 2.44
CA GLY A 42 10.04 0.46 2.13
C GLY A 42 9.67 -0.28 0.85
N MET A 43 8.38 -0.43 0.56
CA MET A 43 7.91 -1.04 -0.70
C MET A 43 8.27 -0.19 -1.92
N VAL A 44 8.02 1.12 -1.88
CA VAL A 44 8.43 2.05 -2.95
C VAL A 44 9.94 2.04 -3.14
N ASP A 45 10.70 2.10 -2.04
CA ASP A 45 12.17 2.07 -2.08
C ASP A 45 12.73 0.74 -2.63
N ALA A 46 12.04 -0.38 -2.38
CA ALA A 46 12.49 -1.72 -2.77
C ALA A 46 12.10 -2.13 -4.20
N GLY A 47 11.07 -1.49 -4.78
CA GLY A 47 10.60 -1.78 -6.15
C GLY A 47 9.55 -2.88 -6.24
N SER A 48 9.07 -3.11 -7.46
CA SER A 48 7.88 -3.93 -7.71
C SER A 48 8.07 -5.40 -7.34
N ARG A 49 9.24 -5.99 -7.63
CA ARG A 49 9.50 -7.41 -7.41
C ARG A 49 9.66 -7.73 -5.93
N ALA A 50 10.45 -6.93 -5.22
CA ALA A 50 10.65 -7.08 -3.78
C ALA A 50 9.34 -6.90 -3.01
N THR A 51 8.54 -5.90 -3.40
CA THR A 51 7.20 -5.66 -2.84
C THR A 51 6.27 -6.85 -3.07
N SER A 52 6.19 -7.33 -4.31
CA SER A 52 5.35 -8.47 -4.69
C SER A 52 5.74 -9.75 -3.94
N LEU A 53 7.05 -10.03 -3.82
CA LEU A 53 7.54 -11.19 -3.06
C LEU A 53 7.23 -11.06 -1.57
N SER A 54 7.41 -9.86 -1.01
CA SER A 54 7.05 -9.54 0.37
C SER A 54 5.56 -9.79 0.65
N PHE A 55 4.67 -9.42 -0.27
CA PHE A 55 3.24 -9.71 -0.20
C PHE A 55 2.94 -11.21 -0.17
N ILE A 56 3.53 -11.98 -1.10
CA ILE A 56 3.35 -13.43 -1.15
C ILE A 56 3.80 -14.09 0.16
N CYS A 57 4.98 -13.70 0.67
CA CYS A 57 5.50 -14.20 1.95
C CYS A 57 4.58 -13.88 3.14
N ARG A 58 3.73 -12.86 3.02
CA ARG A 58 2.78 -12.40 4.05
C ARG A 58 1.34 -12.83 3.78
N GLY A 59 1.10 -13.69 2.79
CA GLY A 59 -0.24 -14.19 2.46
C GLY A 59 -1.15 -13.14 1.78
N VAL A 60 -0.56 -12.14 1.14
CA VAL A 60 -1.25 -11.16 0.28
C VAL A 60 -1.05 -11.60 -1.17
N PHE A 61 -2.15 -11.76 -1.90
CA PHE A 61 -2.15 -12.36 -3.24
C PHE A 61 -2.86 -11.46 -4.25
N TYR A 62 -2.65 -11.70 -5.53
CA TYR A 62 -3.43 -11.04 -6.59
C TYR A 62 -4.93 -11.29 -6.40
N GLU A 63 -5.71 -10.23 -6.62
CA GLU A 63 -7.16 -10.36 -6.83
C GLU A 63 -7.41 -11.05 -8.19
N ASP A 64 -8.47 -11.86 -8.29
CA ASP A 64 -8.67 -12.88 -9.32
C ASP A 64 -8.26 -12.48 -10.76
N GLY A 65 -7.15 -13.06 -11.23
CA GLY A 65 -6.90 -13.38 -12.64
C GLY A 65 -6.47 -12.27 -13.61
N ILE A 66 -6.31 -11.00 -13.18
CA ILE A 66 -5.89 -9.91 -14.09
C ILE A 66 -4.72 -9.13 -13.47
N PRO A 67 -3.68 -8.78 -14.24
CA PRO A 67 -2.55 -8.00 -13.73
C PRO A 67 -2.90 -6.50 -13.67
N THR A 68 -3.90 -6.14 -12.87
CA THR A 68 -4.24 -4.74 -12.56
C THR A 68 -3.32 -4.16 -11.49
N GLY A 69 -2.42 -4.98 -10.94
CA GLY A 69 -1.52 -4.60 -9.85
C GLY A 69 -2.21 -4.43 -8.49
N ILE A 70 -3.41 -5.00 -8.35
CA ILE A 70 -4.17 -5.04 -7.10
C ILE A 70 -3.86 -6.33 -6.34
N TRP A 71 -3.53 -6.17 -5.06
CA TRP A 71 -3.14 -7.23 -4.14
C TRP A 71 -4.04 -7.19 -2.92
N GLN A 72 -4.66 -8.30 -2.57
CA GLN A 72 -5.57 -8.39 -1.43
C GLN A 72 -5.13 -9.49 -0.48
N SER A 73 -5.27 -9.24 0.82
CA SER A 73 -5.06 -10.30 1.79
C SER A 73 -6.32 -11.15 1.91
N LYS A 74 -6.16 -12.47 1.77
CA LYS A 74 -7.23 -13.45 2.06
C LYS A 74 -7.33 -13.79 3.56
N LEU A 75 -6.39 -13.31 4.36
CA LEU A 75 -6.32 -13.53 5.81
C LEU A 75 -6.28 -12.17 6.53
N PRO A 76 -6.76 -12.09 7.78
CA PRO A 76 -6.61 -10.87 8.56
C PRO A 76 -5.13 -10.53 8.76
N LEU A 77 -4.71 -9.34 8.34
CA LEU A 77 -3.38 -8.81 8.64
C LEU A 77 -3.36 -8.25 10.06
N LEU A 78 -2.32 -8.57 10.82
CA LEU A 78 -2.15 -8.04 12.18
C LEU A 78 -2.08 -6.51 12.13
N GLY A 79 -3.03 -5.85 12.80
CA GLY A 79 -3.13 -4.39 12.84
C GLY A 79 -4.12 -3.79 11.82
N GLN A 80 -4.74 -4.58 10.94
CA GLN A 80 -5.73 -4.05 10.00
C GLN A 80 -6.91 -3.33 10.71
N ILE A 81 -7.68 -2.56 9.93
CA ILE A 81 -8.95 -2.02 10.41
C ILE A 81 -9.94 -3.17 10.58
N ASP A 82 -10.68 -3.17 11.70
CA ASP A 82 -11.64 -4.22 12.00
C ASP A 82 -12.75 -4.29 10.94
N GLY A 83 -13.10 -5.50 10.51
CA GLY A 83 -14.23 -5.75 9.61
C GLY A 83 -13.96 -5.59 8.11
N CYS A 84 -12.76 -5.13 7.71
CA CYS A 84 -12.42 -4.95 6.29
C CYS A 84 -11.04 -5.54 5.95
N SER A 85 -10.96 -6.25 4.83
CA SER A 85 -9.67 -6.70 4.29
C SER A 85 -9.00 -5.56 3.52
N PRO A 86 -7.73 -5.25 3.80
CA PRO A 86 -6.99 -4.29 3.01
C PRO A 86 -6.70 -4.85 1.62
N TYR A 87 -6.67 -3.95 0.64
CA TYR A 87 -6.04 -4.19 -0.64
C TYR A 87 -4.96 -3.15 -0.90
N PHE A 88 -4.04 -3.49 -1.80
CA PHE A 88 -2.90 -2.68 -2.16
C PHE A 88 -2.84 -2.55 -3.68
N CYS A 89 -2.55 -1.34 -4.16
CA CYS A 89 -2.37 -1.08 -5.59
C CYS A 89 -0.94 -0.61 -5.83
N LEU A 90 -0.22 -1.27 -6.72
CA LEU A 90 1.11 -0.84 -7.15
C LEU A 90 0.98 -0.02 -8.44
N GLY A 91 1.74 1.08 -8.52
CA GLY A 91 1.90 1.88 -9.74
C GLY A 91 3.37 1.96 -10.15
N PRO A 92 3.69 1.93 -11.46
CA PRO A 92 2.79 1.81 -12.60
C PRO A 92 2.26 0.38 -12.82
N GLN A 93 1.02 0.21 -13.30
CA GLN A 93 0.41 -1.10 -13.53
C GLN A 93 1.18 -1.90 -14.61
N ALA A 94 1.93 -2.91 -14.18
CA ALA A 94 2.65 -3.83 -15.06
C ALA A 94 1.97 -5.19 -15.15
N LEU A 95 2.12 -5.85 -16.31
CA LEU A 95 1.55 -7.18 -16.57
C LEU A 95 2.09 -8.24 -15.60
N ASN A 96 3.34 -8.11 -15.13
CA ASN A 96 3.90 -9.01 -14.13
C ASN A 96 5.06 -8.39 -13.32
N TYR A 97 4.75 -7.94 -12.09
CA TYR A 97 5.74 -7.38 -11.18
C TYR A 97 6.78 -8.37 -10.64
N LEU A 98 6.54 -9.69 -10.75
CA LEU A 98 7.51 -10.69 -10.32
C LEU A 98 8.62 -10.92 -11.36
N ILE A 99 8.32 -10.65 -12.63
CA ILE A 99 9.25 -10.83 -13.76
C ILE A 99 9.96 -9.50 -14.05
N ASP A 100 9.19 -8.43 -14.20
CA ASP A 100 9.71 -7.12 -14.54
C ASP A 100 9.90 -6.30 -13.26
N ASP A 101 11.11 -6.38 -12.71
CA ASP A 101 11.50 -5.53 -11.59
C ASP A 101 11.63 -4.09 -12.09
N GLN A 102 10.63 -3.28 -11.75
CA GLN A 102 10.51 -1.89 -12.15
C GLN A 102 10.44 -1.02 -10.89
N PRO A 103 11.00 0.20 -10.94
CA PRO A 103 10.79 1.16 -9.87
C PRO A 103 9.28 1.42 -9.72
N LEU A 104 8.81 1.44 -8.47
CA LEU A 104 7.43 1.82 -8.18
C LEU A 104 7.34 3.33 -8.17
N ASP A 105 6.39 3.86 -8.92
CA ASP A 105 5.99 5.27 -8.87
C ASP A 105 5.12 5.56 -7.65
N SER A 106 4.31 4.57 -7.26
CA SER A 106 3.44 4.68 -6.09
C SER A 106 3.01 3.32 -5.55
N ILE A 107 2.54 3.35 -4.32
CA ILE A 107 1.78 2.25 -3.72
C ILE A 107 0.63 2.83 -2.90
N THR A 108 -0.56 2.27 -3.08
CA THR A 108 -1.76 2.60 -2.30
C THR A 108 -2.10 1.45 -1.38
N LEU A 109 -2.41 1.73 -0.11
CA LEU A 109 -3.14 0.87 0.81
C LEU A 109 -4.56 1.39 0.90
N ALA A 110 -5.55 0.52 0.75
CA ALA A 110 -6.94 0.91 0.77
C ALA A 110 -7.83 -0.10 1.53
N TYR A 111 -8.91 0.45 2.09
CA TYR A 111 -10.02 -0.27 2.70
C TYR A 111 -11.31 0.26 2.09
N ASP A 112 -12.00 -0.57 1.34
CA ASP A 112 -13.32 -0.26 0.80
C ASP A 112 -14.42 -0.89 1.65
N TYR A 113 -15.62 -0.32 1.51
CA TYR A 113 -16.84 -0.76 2.18
C TYR A 113 -16.73 -0.82 3.70
N ALA A 114 -15.92 0.06 4.30
CA ALA A 114 -15.80 0.17 5.74
C ALA A 114 -17.08 0.72 6.37
N PRO A 115 -17.36 0.38 7.65
CA PRO A 115 -18.53 0.87 8.35
C PRO A 115 -18.66 2.40 8.25
N ASN A 116 -19.87 2.83 7.89
CA ASN A 116 -20.19 4.23 7.75
C ASN A 116 -20.24 4.91 9.11
N THR A 117 -19.24 5.74 9.40
CA THR A 117 -19.03 6.36 10.70
C THR A 117 -18.91 7.87 10.59
N ASP A 118 -18.91 8.59 11.70
CA ASP A 118 -18.82 10.05 11.68
C ASP A 118 -17.43 10.58 11.29
N GLU A 119 -17.32 11.89 11.11
CA GLU A 119 -16.07 12.53 10.69
C GLU A 119 -14.95 12.39 11.72
N ARG A 120 -15.30 12.27 13.01
CA ARG A 120 -14.31 12.03 14.07
C ARG A 120 -13.72 10.64 13.91
N HIS A 121 -14.56 9.63 13.68
CA HIS A 121 -14.11 8.27 13.46
C HIS A 121 -13.26 8.15 12.19
N MET A 122 -13.66 8.81 11.10
CA MET A 122 -12.83 8.84 9.88
C MET A 122 -11.43 9.39 10.14
N ASN A 123 -11.33 10.48 10.90
CA ASN A 123 -10.04 11.04 11.29
C ASN A 123 -9.22 10.05 12.12
N GLN A 124 -9.82 9.35 13.09
CA GLN A 124 -9.15 8.36 13.91
C GLN A 124 -8.62 7.18 13.09
N VAL A 125 -9.40 6.72 12.12
CA VAL A 125 -8.99 5.65 11.20
C VAL A 125 -7.80 6.10 10.36
N LEU A 126 -7.84 7.31 9.78
CA LEU A 126 -6.69 7.85 9.04
C LEU A 126 -5.47 8.04 9.95
N ASP A 127 -5.64 8.53 11.18
CA ASP A 127 -4.53 8.67 12.14
C ASP A 127 -3.87 7.31 12.41
N LYS A 128 -4.67 6.25 12.58
CA LYS A 128 -4.17 4.88 12.74
C LYS A 128 -3.42 4.41 11.49
N MET A 129 -4.00 4.58 10.29
CA MET A 129 -3.36 4.16 9.03
C MET A 129 -2.04 4.88 8.79
N LEU A 130 -2.02 6.21 8.96
CA LEU A 130 -0.81 7.02 8.83
C LEU A 130 0.25 6.61 9.85
N GLY A 131 -0.14 6.37 11.10
CA GLY A 131 0.75 5.89 12.15
C GLY A 131 1.36 4.51 11.82
N GLN A 132 0.57 3.59 11.29
CA GLN A 132 1.04 2.26 10.86
C GLN A 132 1.99 2.32 9.68
N CYS A 133 1.78 3.27 8.76
CA CYS A 133 2.67 3.51 7.63
C CYS A 133 3.90 4.35 8.00
N GLY A 134 4.01 4.84 9.24
CA GLY A 134 5.09 5.72 9.69
C GLY A 134 5.06 7.11 9.02
N LEU A 135 3.89 7.57 8.58
CA LEU A 135 3.71 8.83 7.84
C LEU A 135 3.28 9.95 8.82
N THR A 136 4.24 10.76 9.25
CA THR A 136 4.03 11.76 10.33
C THR A 136 4.12 13.22 9.88
N GLU A 137 4.86 13.50 8.80
CA GLU A 137 5.17 14.85 8.34
C GLU A 137 4.05 15.40 7.43
N GLU A 138 2.92 15.76 8.03
CA GLU A 138 1.77 16.35 7.32
C GLU A 138 2.08 17.79 6.86
N ALA A 139 1.78 18.07 5.59
CA ALA A 139 1.92 19.38 4.97
C ALA A 139 0.58 20.12 4.85
N GLY A 140 -0.54 19.41 4.82
CA GLY A 140 -1.86 20.02 4.85
C GLY A 140 -3.00 19.02 4.86
N ARG A 141 -4.17 19.53 5.24
CA ARG A 141 -5.44 18.78 5.24
C ARG A 141 -6.60 19.62 4.73
N THR A 142 -7.61 18.95 4.19
CA THR A 142 -8.89 19.53 3.78
C THR A 142 -10.03 18.60 4.16
N ILE A 143 -11.17 19.19 4.48
CA ILE A 143 -12.44 18.48 4.58
C ILE A 143 -13.43 19.15 3.65
N TYR A 144 -14.10 18.34 2.84
CA TYR A 144 -15.10 18.78 1.88
C TYR A 144 -16.38 17.97 2.10
N SER A 145 -17.52 18.64 2.21
CA SER A 145 -18.82 17.98 2.34
C SER A 145 -19.71 18.39 1.17
N ASN A 146 -19.96 17.44 0.26
CA ASN A 146 -20.86 17.61 -0.86
C ASN A 146 -22.28 17.16 -0.48
N GLN A 147 -23.18 18.12 -0.27
CA GLN A 147 -24.58 17.82 0.08
C GLN A 147 -25.33 17.11 -1.05
N LYS A 148 -25.04 17.44 -2.31
CA LYS A 148 -25.70 16.86 -3.49
C LYS A 148 -25.32 15.39 -3.67
N LEU A 149 -24.04 15.07 -3.53
CA LEU A 149 -23.53 13.69 -3.58
C LEU A 149 -23.71 12.95 -2.25
N LYS A 150 -24.24 13.62 -1.21
CA LYS A 150 -24.33 13.08 0.15
C LYS A 150 -22.98 12.50 0.62
N ARG A 151 -21.88 13.19 0.36
CA ARG A 151 -20.52 12.68 0.58
C ARG A 151 -19.69 13.64 1.43
N THR A 152 -18.96 13.12 2.41
CA THR A 152 -17.84 13.86 3.04
C THR A 152 -16.53 13.25 2.58
N GLU A 153 -15.56 14.09 2.24
CA GLU A 153 -14.19 13.72 1.89
C GLU A 153 -13.24 14.44 2.84
N LEU A 154 -12.35 13.68 3.48
CA LEU A 154 -11.24 14.16 4.26
C LEU A 154 -9.97 13.77 3.51
N ARG A 155 -9.12 14.74 3.22
CA ARG A 155 -7.84 14.52 2.54
C ARG A 155 -6.71 15.12 3.35
N ARG A 156 -5.58 14.43 3.40
CA ARG A 156 -4.35 14.87 4.07
C ARG A 156 -3.17 14.53 3.18
N VAL A 157 -2.22 15.46 3.06
CA VAL A 157 -1.02 15.26 2.26
C VAL A 157 0.22 15.59 3.08
N GLY A 158 1.34 14.96 2.77
CA GLY A 158 2.59 15.25 3.43
C GLY A 158 3.82 14.81 2.67
N LYS A 159 4.97 15.08 3.28
CA LYS A 159 6.29 14.80 2.73
C LYS A 159 6.93 13.64 3.46
N ILE A 160 7.85 12.96 2.79
CA ILE A 160 8.65 11.88 3.37
C ILE A 160 10.11 12.35 3.33
N LYS A 161 10.77 12.28 4.48
CA LYS A 161 12.18 12.68 4.66
C LYS A 161 13.02 11.45 4.98
N GLY A 162 14.29 11.46 4.57
CA GLY A 162 15.25 10.40 4.92
C GLY A 162 15.02 9.05 4.22
N ARG A 163 14.22 9.02 3.15
CA ARG A 163 14.04 7.87 2.25
C ARG A 163 14.63 8.17 0.88
N ASN A 164 14.96 7.11 0.14
CA ASN A 164 15.66 7.24 -1.14
C ASN A 164 14.70 7.39 -2.32
N GLY A 165 13.57 6.68 -2.31
CA GLY A 165 12.55 6.70 -3.36
C GLY A 165 11.27 7.40 -2.91
N ALA A 166 10.71 6.99 -1.77
CA ALA A 166 9.47 7.54 -1.24
C ALA A 166 9.63 9.03 -0.87
N ALA A 167 8.76 9.89 -1.40
CA ALA A 167 8.91 11.35 -1.29
C ALA A 167 7.67 12.06 -0.74
N TYR A 168 6.48 11.56 -1.06
CA TYR A 168 5.22 12.19 -0.70
C TYR A 168 4.20 11.15 -0.30
N TRP A 169 3.19 11.58 0.45
CA TRP A 169 2.03 10.76 0.75
C TRP A 169 0.74 11.56 0.64
N ASP A 170 -0.34 10.87 0.28
CA ASP A 170 -1.69 11.39 0.21
C ASP A 170 -2.66 10.39 0.84
N ALA A 171 -3.48 10.84 1.77
CA ALA A 171 -4.41 10.02 2.52
C ALA A 171 -5.83 10.58 2.38
N TRP A 172 -6.75 9.69 2.00
CA TRP A 172 -8.14 10.01 1.72
C TRP A 172 -9.06 9.18 2.61
N ALA A 173 -10.09 9.82 3.16
CA ALA A 173 -11.25 9.16 3.74
C ALA A 173 -12.50 9.73 3.09
N THR A 174 -13.27 8.88 2.45
CA THR A 174 -14.55 9.23 1.85
C THR A 174 -15.66 8.56 2.63
N ARG A 175 -16.73 9.29 2.91
CA ARG A 175 -17.95 8.79 3.53
C ARG A 175 -19.13 9.11 2.64
N ASP A 176 -19.73 8.07 2.08
CA ASP A 176 -21.02 8.16 1.41
C ASP A 176 -22.15 8.05 2.45
N LYS A 177 -23.09 9.00 2.45
CA LYS A 177 -24.24 9.10 3.38
C LYS A 177 -25.54 8.64 2.70
N GLY A 178 -25.43 7.85 1.63
CA GLY A 178 -26.57 7.22 0.96
C GLY A 178 -27.18 6.09 1.80
N GLU A 179 -28.25 5.48 1.29
CA GLU A 179 -28.94 4.33 1.90
C GLU A 179 -27.99 3.14 2.13
N PHE A 180 -27.09 2.90 1.19
CA PHE A 180 -26.00 1.92 1.27
C PHE A 180 -24.64 2.59 1.50
N GLY A 181 -24.67 3.71 2.22
CA GLY A 181 -23.49 4.53 2.48
C GLY A 181 -22.41 3.74 3.22
N HIS A 182 -21.18 3.88 2.77
CA HIS A 182 -20.00 3.25 3.36
C HIS A 182 -18.87 4.26 3.45
N SER A 183 -17.78 3.86 4.09
CA SER A 183 -16.55 4.63 4.09
C SER A 183 -15.46 3.91 3.29
N THR A 184 -14.65 4.70 2.61
CA THR A 184 -13.44 4.24 1.93
C THR A 184 -12.26 4.99 2.51
N TYR A 185 -11.21 4.26 2.86
CA TYR A 185 -9.98 4.82 3.41
C TYR A 185 -8.81 4.42 2.53
N MET A 186 -7.96 5.38 2.16
CA MET A 186 -6.83 5.16 1.29
C MET A 186 -5.62 5.94 1.78
N VAL A 187 -4.43 5.34 1.67
CA VAL A 187 -3.14 6.01 1.87
C VAL A 187 -2.26 5.62 0.69
N THR A 188 -1.79 6.62 -0.05
CA THR A 188 -0.87 6.42 -1.18
C THR A 188 0.47 7.06 -0.85
N VAL A 189 1.55 6.32 -1.09
CA VAL A 189 2.93 6.84 -1.07
C VAL A 189 3.41 6.96 -2.50
N TYR A 190 4.05 8.08 -2.83
CA TYR A 190 4.56 8.39 -4.16
C TYR A 190 6.07 8.63 -4.12
N THR A 191 6.75 8.30 -5.22
CA THR A 191 8.06 8.87 -5.55
C THR A 191 7.93 10.33 -5.99
N LYS A 192 9.07 11.02 -6.15
CA LYS A 192 9.07 12.40 -6.66
C LYS A 192 8.48 12.51 -8.06
N ASP A 193 8.71 11.51 -8.90
CA ASP A 193 8.26 11.50 -10.28
C ASP A 193 6.84 10.93 -10.41
N GLY A 194 6.51 9.90 -9.63
CA GLY A 194 5.23 9.21 -9.67
C GLY A 194 4.03 10.05 -9.22
N ILE A 195 4.26 11.11 -8.42
CA ILE A 195 3.16 11.97 -7.99
C ILE A 195 2.64 12.90 -9.11
N LYS A 196 3.46 13.21 -10.13
CA LYS A 196 3.22 14.32 -11.07
C LYS A 196 1.80 14.35 -11.63
N ASP A 197 1.33 13.24 -12.18
CA ASP A 197 0.00 13.15 -12.80
C ASP A 197 -1.18 13.19 -11.80
N ASN A 198 -0.88 13.12 -10.51
CA ASN A 198 -1.84 13.12 -9.40
C ASN A 198 -1.80 14.43 -8.58
N VAL A 199 -1.05 15.46 -9.02
CA VAL A 199 -0.95 16.74 -8.31
C VAL A 199 -2.07 17.69 -8.75
N ASP A 200 -3.06 17.90 -7.89
CA ASP A 200 -4.08 18.95 -8.04
C ASP A 200 -3.67 20.28 -7.37
N ASP A 201 -4.55 21.28 -7.38
CA ASP A 201 -4.26 22.61 -6.78
C ASP A 201 -3.91 22.52 -5.30
N PHE A 202 -4.60 21.66 -4.56
CA PHE A 202 -4.39 21.48 -3.15
C PHE A 202 -3.02 20.84 -2.87
N ALA A 203 -2.73 19.69 -3.48
CA ALA A 203 -1.44 19.01 -3.33
C ALA A 203 -0.29 19.89 -3.83
N SER A 204 -0.46 20.60 -4.95
CA SER A 204 0.53 21.54 -5.47
C SER A 204 0.86 22.62 -4.45
N SER A 205 -0.16 23.27 -3.90
CA SER A 205 -0.02 24.34 -2.90
C SER A 205 0.64 23.86 -1.61
N LYS A 206 0.29 22.66 -1.12
CA LYS A 206 0.80 22.16 0.17
C LYS A 206 2.16 21.49 0.08
N LEU A 207 2.42 20.75 -1.00
CA LEU A 207 3.67 20.03 -1.17
C LEU A 207 4.74 20.87 -1.88
N GLY A 208 4.34 21.96 -2.55
CA GLY A 208 5.24 22.81 -3.35
C GLY A 208 5.68 22.11 -4.64
N ILE A 209 4.82 21.27 -5.21
CA ILE A 209 5.08 20.51 -6.43
C ILE A 209 4.36 21.23 -7.57
N PRO A 210 5.05 21.62 -8.66
CA PRO A 210 4.39 22.24 -9.79
C PRO A 210 3.44 21.23 -10.44
N LYS A 211 2.26 21.71 -10.86
CA LYS A 211 1.35 20.90 -11.67
C LYS A 211 2.02 20.54 -13.00
N THR A 212 1.92 19.28 -13.40
CA THR A 212 2.10 18.92 -14.80
C THR A 212 0.87 19.39 -15.57
N THR A 213 0.97 20.54 -16.24
CA THR A 213 0.07 20.83 -17.36
C THR A 213 0.39 19.83 -18.45
N LYS A 214 -0.44 18.79 -18.60
CA LYS A 214 -0.45 17.98 -19.81
C LYS A 214 -0.66 18.97 -20.97
N PRO A 215 0.21 19.05 -21.98
CA PRO A 215 -0.08 19.88 -23.14
C PRO A 215 -1.42 19.39 -23.71
N ALA A 216 -2.32 20.32 -24.02
CA ALA A 216 -3.61 19.98 -24.64
C ALA A 216 -3.31 19.12 -25.87
N ASN A 217 -3.87 17.92 -25.91
CA ASN A 217 -3.71 17.06 -27.07
C ASN A 217 -4.46 17.77 -28.23
N PRO A 218 -3.84 17.99 -29.40
CA PRO A 218 -4.51 18.65 -30.52
C PRO A 218 -5.82 17.96 -30.93
N ASP A 219 -5.96 16.68 -30.61
CA ASP A 219 -7.12 15.84 -30.90
C ASP A 219 -8.32 16.06 -29.95
N GLU A 220 -8.18 16.86 -28.87
CA GLU A 220 -9.30 17.23 -27.97
C GLU A 220 -9.94 18.58 -28.34
N ILE A 221 -9.47 19.26 -29.39
CA ILE A 221 -9.95 20.58 -29.84
C ILE A 221 -10.79 20.51 -31.13
N LEU A 222 -11.23 19.32 -31.56
CA LEU A 222 -12.09 19.13 -32.74
C LEU A 222 -13.46 18.57 -32.40
#